data_AF-A0A947VVB6-F1
#
_entry.id   AF-A0A947VVB6-F1
#
_cell.length_a   1.000
_cell.length_b   1.000
_cell.length_c   1.000
_cell.angle_alpha   90.00
_cell.angle_beta   90.00
_cell.angle_gamma   90.00
#
_symmetry.space_group_name_H-M   'P 1'
#
loop_
_entity.id
_entity.type
_entity.pdbx_description
1 polymer ?
#
loop_
_entity_poly.entity_id
_entity_poly.type
_entity_poly.pdbx_seq_one_letter_code
_entity_poly.pdbx_strand_id
1 'polypeptide(L)'
;PDDNLQTMQETLEWAKAWNFEWCNFYSAMPYPGSKLYEKAIRDRARLPETWADYGQYSEGFLPLPTKYLSGEEVLRFRDKAFNEYFSRFNYLKMIEEKFGPKAVEHIKEMLTHKIERRWL
;
A
#
# COMPACT_ATOMS: atom_id res chain seq x y z
N PRO A 1 10.20 -1.53 -9.82
CA PRO A 1 10.88 -2.86 -9.89
C PRO A 1 12.19 -2.92 -9.12
N ASP A 2 12.84 -1.78 -8.84
CA ASP A 2 14.18 -1.77 -8.21
C ASP A 2 14.17 -1.47 -6.70
N ASP A 3 12.98 -1.33 -6.10
CA ASP A 3 12.85 -1.13 -4.67
C ASP A 3 13.25 -2.39 -3.88
N ASN A 4 13.93 -2.17 -2.76
CA ASN A 4 14.19 -3.19 -1.75
C ASN A 4 13.53 -2.76 -0.43
N LEU A 5 13.65 -3.60 0.60
CA LEU A 5 13.03 -3.30 1.89
C LEU A 5 13.53 -1.99 2.52
N GLN A 6 14.82 -1.67 2.33
CA GLN A 6 15.43 -0.46 2.85
C GLN A 6 14.83 0.78 2.18
N THR A 7 14.78 0.83 0.84
CA THR A 7 14.26 2.02 0.11
C THR A 7 12.76 2.22 0.34
N MET A 8 12.00 1.14 0.47
CA MET A 8 10.60 1.18 0.86
C MET A 8 10.43 1.74 2.28
N GLN A 9 11.28 1.33 3.23
CA GLN A 9 11.27 1.85 4.59
C GLN A 9 11.67 3.33 4.63
N GLU A 10 12.69 3.75 3.87
CA GLU A 10 13.11 5.15 3.75
C GLU A 10 11.95 6.03 3.26
N THR A 11 11.17 5.55 2.28
CA THR A 11 9.97 6.23 1.79
C THR A 11 8.91 6.39 2.88
N LEU A 12 8.67 5.32 3.67
CA LEU A 12 7.72 5.36 4.77
C LEU A 12 8.18 6.33 5.88
N GLU A 13 9.45 6.31 6.26
CA GLU A 13 10.01 7.22 7.26
C GLU A 13 9.96 8.67 6.80
N TRP A 14 10.23 8.93 5.51
CA TRP A 14 10.10 10.25 4.94
C TRP A 14 8.66 10.76 5.00
N ALA A 15 7.68 9.95 4.58
CA ALA A 15 6.26 10.32 4.67
C ALA A 15 5.87 10.64 6.13
N LYS A 16 6.32 9.81 7.08
CA LYS A 16 6.06 10.01 8.50
C LYS A 16 6.68 11.30 9.04
N ALA A 17 7.87 11.67 8.58
CA ALA A 17 8.55 12.89 9.00
C ALA A 17 7.79 14.15 8.58
N TRP A 18 7.20 14.15 7.37
CA TRP A 18 6.40 15.27 6.87
C TRP A 18 4.96 15.31 7.38
N ASN A 19 4.42 14.17 7.80
CA ASN A 19 3.12 14.07 8.48
C ASN A 19 1.97 14.74 7.70
N PHE A 20 1.85 14.40 6.41
CA PHE A 20 0.76 14.84 5.54
C PHE A 20 -0.62 14.48 6.11
N GLU A 21 -1.61 15.34 5.86
CA GLU A 21 -3.02 15.17 6.23
C GLU A 21 -3.65 13.92 5.62
N TRP A 22 -3.11 13.46 4.49
CA TRP A 22 -3.48 12.20 3.85
C TRP A 22 -2.29 11.60 3.13
N CYS A 23 -2.14 10.27 3.20
CA CYS A 23 -1.10 9.54 2.49
C CYS A 23 -1.69 8.25 1.91
N ASN A 24 -1.28 7.88 0.69
CA ASN A 24 -1.65 6.58 0.13
C ASN A 24 -0.39 5.81 -0.29
N PHE A 25 -0.36 4.54 0.08
CA PHE A 25 0.73 3.63 -0.25
C PHE A 25 0.25 2.66 -1.32
N TYR A 26 0.72 2.88 -2.54
CA TYR A 26 0.41 2.08 -3.71
C TYR A 26 1.61 1.26 -4.16
N SER A 27 1.33 0.04 -4.59
CA SER A 27 2.33 -0.86 -5.17
C SER A 27 2.21 -0.88 -6.69
N ALA A 28 3.33 -1.14 -7.37
CA ALA A 28 3.34 -1.18 -8.83
C ALA A 28 2.43 -2.31 -9.35
N MET A 29 1.41 -1.93 -10.13
CA MET A 29 0.42 -2.83 -10.66
C MET A 29 0.40 -2.76 -12.20
N PRO A 30 0.51 -3.90 -12.92
CA PRO A 30 0.49 -3.92 -14.37
C PRO A 30 -0.96 -3.87 -14.85
N TYR A 31 -1.57 -2.70 -14.92
CA TYR A 31 -2.95 -2.59 -15.41
C TYR A 31 -3.05 -2.92 -16.91
N PRO A 32 -4.04 -3.72 -17.35
CA PRO A 32 -4.23 -4.05 -18.76
C PRO A 32 -4.29 -2.80 -19.64
N GLY A 33 -3.51 -2.79 -20.73
CA GLY A 33 -3.34 -1.63 -21.61
C GLY A 33 -2.19 -0.68 -21.23
N SER A 34 -1.53 -0.88 -20.08
CA SER A 34 -0.32 -0.14 -19.73
C SER A 34 0.96 -0.77 -20.33
N LYS A 35 2.00 0.06 -20.55
CA LYS A 35 3.34 -0.44 -20.93
C LYS A 35 3.91 -1.43 -19.91
N LEU A 36 3.57 -1.25 -18.63
CA LEU A 36 4.00 -2.16 -17.56
C LEU A 36 3.35 -3.53 -17.71
N TYR A 37 2.08 -3.58 -18.13
CA TYR A 37 1.39 -4.83 -18.43
C TYR A 37 1.97 -5.55 -19.65
N GLU A 38 2.25 -4.83 -20.74
CA GLU A 38 2.94 -5.40 -21.90
C GLU A 38 4.30 -6.00 -21.52
N LYS A 39 5.06 -5.31 -20.65
CA LYS A 39 6.31 -5.83 -20.10
C LYS A 39 6.08 -7.08 -19.26
N ALA A 40 5.10 -7.06 -18.35
CA ALA A 40 4.78 -8.20 -17.50
C ALA A 40 4.39 -9.45 -18.31
N ILE A 41 3.63 -9.29 -19.40
CA ILE A 41 3.30 -10.37 -20.34
C ILE A 41 4.56 -10.91 -21.03
N ARG A 42 5.43 -10.04 -21.56
CA ARG A 42 6.68 -10.44 -22.21
C ARG A 42 7.61 -11.20 -21.28
N ASP A 43 7.69 -10.77 -20.03
CA ASP A 43 8.52 -11.37 -19.00
C ASP A 43 7.87 -12.61 -18.36
N ARG A 44 6.65 -12.98 -18.78
CA ARG A 44 5.85 -14.08 -18.21
C ARG A 44 5.67 -13.95 -16.70
N ALA A 45 5.54 -12.72 -16.23
CA ALA A 45 5.25 -12.44 -14.83
C ALA A 45 3.90 -13.02 -14.44
N ARG A 46 3.75 -13.40 -13.16
CA ARG A 46 2.46 -13.77 -12.59
C ARG A 46 1.54 -12.55 -12.59
N LEU A 47 0.36 -12.70 -13.20
CA LEU A 47 -0.66 -11.66 -13.30
C LEU A 47 -1.92 -12.08 -12.55
N PRO A 48 -2.75 -11.12 -12.11
CA PRO A 48 -4.03 -11.45 -11.49
C PRO A 48 -4.95 -12.24 -12.44
N GLU A 49 -5.68 -13.18 -11.86
CA GLU A 49 -6.56 -14.11 -12.59
C GLU A 49 -7.88 -13.45 -12.98
N THR A 50 -8.38 -12.51 -12.17
CA THR A 50 -9.64 -11.81 -12.40
C THR A 50 -9.45 -10.30 -12.47
N TRP A 51 -10.39 -9.60 -13.12
CA TRP A 51 -10.39 -8.13 -13.16
C TRP A 51 -10.45 -7.49 -11.77
N ALA A 52 -11.15 -8.11 -10.81
CA ALA A 52 -11.25 -7.62 -9.44
C ALA A 52 -9.88 -7.64 -8.72
N ASP A 53 -9.04 -8.61 -9.05
CA ASP A 53 -7.71 -8.78 -8.45
C ASP A 53 -6.70 -7.70 -8.90
N TYR A 54 -7.06 -6.85 -9.87
CA TYR A 54 -6.27 -5.65 -10.18
C TYR A 54 -6.53 -4.48 -9.21
N GLY A 55 -7.59 -4.54 -8.41
CA GLY A 55 -7.89 -3.52 -7.40
C GLY A 55 -6.97 -3.62 -6.18
N GLN A 56 -6.30 -2.55 -5.76
CA GLN A 56 -5.31 -2.61 -4.67
C GLN A 56 -5.89 -2.98 -3.29
N TYR A 57 -7.21 -2.87 -3.14
CA TYR A 57 -7.94 -3.22 -1.92
C TYR A 57 -8.70 -4.55 -2.04
N SER A 58 -8.54 -5.30 -3.14
CA SER A 58 -9.18 -6.61 -3.28
C SER A 58 -8.43 -7.71 -2.56
N GLU A 59 -9.13 -8.82 -2.32
CA GLU A 59 -8.58 -9.99 -1.65
C GLU A 59 -7.47 -10.65 -2.47
N GLY A 60 -7.65 -10.75 -3.80
CA GLY A 60 -6.68 -11.35 -4.70
C GLY A 60 -5.62 -10.39 -5.24
N PHE A 61 -5.54 -9.16 -4.73
CA PHE A 61 -4.51 -8.20 -5.14
C PHE A 61 -3.09 -8.75 -4.94
N LEU A 62 -2.32 -8.87 -6.01
CA LEU A 62 -0.91 -9.24 -5.98
C LEU A 62 -0.10 -8.25 -6.82
N PRO A 63 0.71 -7.38 -6.19
CA PRO A 63 1.56 -6.46 -6.94
C PRO A 63 2.69 -7.20 -7.65
N LEU A 64 3.33 -6.54 -8.61
CA LEU A 64 4.53 -7.12 -9.23
C LEU A 64 5.65 -7.24 -8.19
N PRO A 65 6.47 -8.32 -8.28
CA PRO A 65 7.69 -8.40 -7.50
C PRO A 65 8.66 -7.28 -7.90
N THR A 66 9.57 -6.96 -6.99
CA THR A 66 10.76 -6.19 -7.31
C THR A 66 11.91 -7.13 -7.69
N LYS A 67 13.07 -6.57 -8.00
CA LYS A 67 14.31 -7.31 -8.17
C LYS A 67 14.74 -8.04 -6.88
N TYR A 68 14.27 -7.58 -5.73
CA TYR A 68 14.74 -8.01 -4.41
C TYR A 68 13.65 -8.67 -3.56
N LEU A 69 12.37 -8.39 -3.83
CA LEU A 69 11.24 -8.82 -3.03
C LEU A 69 10.18 -9.49 -3.90
N SER A 70 9.55 -10.53 -3.36
CA SER A 70 8.33 -11.12 -3.90
C SER A 70 7.16 -10.11 -3.88
N GLY A 71 6.12 -10.37 -4.69
CA GLY A 71 4.90 -9.55 -4.66
C GLY A 71 4.23 -9.60 -3.29
N GLU A 72 4.28 -10.75 -2.63
CA GLU A 72 3.76 -10.99 -1.28
C GLU A 72 4.51 -10.17 -0.21
N GLU A 73 5.84 -10.07 -0.30
CA GLU A 73 6.62 -9.20 0.59
C GLU A 73 6.29 -7.71 0.40
N VAL A 74 6.14 -7.28 -0.87
CA VAL A 74 5.71 -5.92 -1.19
C VAL A 74 4.31 -5.63 -0.65
N LEU A 75 3.38 -6.58 -0.81
CA LEU A 75 2.01 -6.49 -0.31
C LEU A 75 1.98 -6.38 1.21
N ARG A 76 2.73 -7.25 1.90
CA ARG A 76 2.85 -7.25 3.37
C ARG A 76 3.41 -5.92 3.87
N PHE A 77 4.42 -5.38 3.20
CA PHE A 77 4.96 -4.06 3.55
C PHE A 77 3.92 -2.96 3.36
N ARG A 78 3.22 -2.94 2.21
CA ARG A 78 2.19 -1.91 1.91
C ARG A 78 1.10 -1.88 2.99
N ASP A 79 0.59 -3.04 3.38
CA ASP A 79 -0.47 -3.13 4.39
C ASP A 79 0.04 -2.72 5.78
N LYS A 80 1.29 -3.07 6.12
CA LYS A 80 1.95 -2.58 7.33
C LYS A 80 2.15 -1.07 7.32
N ALA A 81 2.66 -0.50 6.23
CA ALA A 81 2.96 0.92 6.07
C ALA A 81 1.71 1.78 6.28
N PHE A 82 0.56 1.36 5.72
CA PHE A 82 -0.72 2.02 5.94
C PHE A 82 -1.08 2.08 7.43
N ASN A 83 -1.11 0.92 8.10
CA ASN A 83 -1.43 0.85 9.53
C ASN A 83 -0.46 1.68 10.37
N GLU A 84 0.84 1.58 10.09
CA GLU A 84 1.88 2.27 10.82
C GLU A 84 1.83 3.79 10.62
N TYR A 85 1.45 4.29 9.45
CA TYR A 85 1.29 5.73 9.23
C TYR A 85 0.09 6.28 10.00
N PHE A 86 -1.10 5.68 9.78
CA PHE A 86 -2.37 6.23 10.27
C PHE A 86 -2.60 5.99 11.77
N SER A 87 -1.90 5.03 12.40
CA SER A 87 -1.98 4.79 13.85
C SER A 87 -1.03 5.66 14.70
N ARG A 88 -0.14 6.45 14.07
CA ARG A 88 0.83 7.27 14.79
C ARG A 88 0.16 8.37 15.61
N PHE A 89 0.62 8.52 16.85
CA PHE A 89 0.18 9.60 17.74
C PHE A 89 0.31 10.99 17.08
N ASN A 90 1.45 11.30 16.46
CA ASN A 90 1.67 12.60 15.82
C ASN A 90 0.72 12.87 14.65
N TYR A 91 0.32 11.83 13.92
CA TYR A 91 -0.65 11.96 12.83
C TYR A 91 -2.06 12.21 13.41
N LEU A 92 -2.50 11.38 14.36
CA LEU A 92 -3.82 11.51 14.98
C LEU A 92 -3.99 12.85 15.70
N LYS A 93 -2.95 13.33 16.39
CA LYS A 93 -2.93 14.65 17.03
C LYS A 93 -3.10 15.77 16.00
N MET A 94 -2.37 15.72 14.89
CA MET A 94 -2.48 16.71 13.83
C MET A 94 -3.87 16.71 13.18
N ILE A 95 -4.46 15.52 12.98
CA ILE A 95 -5.84 15.42 12.47
C ILE A 95 -6.85 15.99 13.46
N GLU A 96 -6.71 15.73 14.76
CA GLU A 96 -7.56 16.31 15.79
C GLU A 96 -7.50 17.84 15.77
N GLU A 97 -6.30 18.41 15.71
CA GLU A 97 -6.07 19.85 15.70
C GLU A 97 -6.67 20.53 14.45
N LYS A 98 -6.62 19.88 13.29
CA LYS A 98 -7.10 20.46 12.02
C LYS A 98 -8.58 20.19 11.72
N PHE A 99 -9.05 19.00 12.04
CA PHE A 99 -10.34 18.48 11.58
C PHE A 99 -11.27 18.04 12.71
N GLY A 100 -10.79 18.06 13.96
CA GLY A 100 -11.56 17.74 15.15
C GLY A 100 -11.62 16.24 15.49
N PRO A 101 -12.19 15.90 16.66
CA PRO A 101 -12.16 14.53 17.21
C PRO A 101 -12.93 13.51 16.36
N LYS A 102 -14.00 13.93 15.67
CA LYS A 102 -14.78 13.05 14.78
C LYS A 102 -13.95 12.48 13.62
N ALA A 103 -13.00 13.26 13.09
CA ALA A 103 -12.11 12.77 12.04
C ALA A 103 -11.15 11.70 12.58
N VAL A 104 -10.67 11.87 13.81
CA VAL A 104 -9.82 10.87 14.50
C VAL A 104 -10.60 9.60 14.79
N GLU A 105 -11.85 9.71 15.25
CA GLU A 105 -12.73 8.55 15.46
C GLU A 105 -12.93 7.76 14.17
N HIS A 106 -13.20 8.44 13.05
CA HIS A 106 -13.35 7.79 11.76
C HIS A 106 -12.07 7.09 11.30
N ILE A 107 -10.89 7.69 11.50
CA ILE A 107 -9.61 7.04 11.18
C ILE A 107 -9.39 5.80 12.06
N LYS A 108 -9.71 5.88 13.35
CA LYS A 108 -9.60 4.73 14.26
C LYS A 108 -10.53 3.60 13.82
N GLU A 109 -11.75 3.91 13.42
CA GLU A 109 -12.71 2.95 12.86
C GLU A 109 -12.18 2.34 11.55
N MET A 110 -11.69 3.16 10.62
CA MET A 110 -11.06 2.71 9.37
C MET A 110 -9.94 1.70 9.63
N LEU A 111 -9.09 1.92 10.64
CA LEU A 111 -7.99 1.01 11.00
C LEU A 111 -8.45 -0.33 11.59
N THR A 112 -9.72 -0.46 12.02
CA THR A 112 -10.27 -1.75 12.45
C THR A 112 -10.61 -2.67 11.27
N HIS A 113 -10.84 -2.10 10.08
CA HIS A 113 -11.12 -2.86 8.88
C HIS A 113 -9.82 -3.42 8.28
N LYS A 114 -9.62 -4.72 8.48
CA LYS A 114 -8.52 -5.46 7.86
C LYS A 114 -8.96 -6.03 6.53
N ILE A 115 -8.14 -5.84 5.50
CA ILE A 115 -8.36 -6.46 4.20
C ILE A 115 -7.85 -7.89 4.29
N GLU A 116 -8.73 -8.84 4.04
CA GLU A 116 -8.31 -10.24 3.88
C GLU A 116 -7.54 -10.36 2.57
N ARG A 117 -6.34 -10.93 2.61
CA ARG A 117 -5.47 -11.08 1.44
C ARG A 117 -5.27 -12.56 1.18
N ARG A 118 -5.55 -13.01 -0.04
CA ARG A 118 -5.34 -14.42 -0.45
C ARG A 118 -3.87 -14.84 -0.35
N TRP A 119 -2.94 -13.89 -0.43
CA TRP A 119 -1.50 -14.14 -0.58
C TRP A 119 -0.67 -13.91 0.70
N LEU A 120 -1.27 -13.57 1.84
CA LEU A 120 -0.53 -13.19 3.06
C LEU A 120 -0.69 -14.13 4.25
#